data_AF-A0A940MQL4-F1
#
_entry.id   AF-A0A940MQL4-F1
#
_cell.length_a   1.000
_cell.length_b   1.000
_cell.length_c   1.000
_cell.angle_alpha   90.00
_cell.angle_beta   90.00
_cell.angle_gamma   90.00
#
_symmetry.space_group_name_H-M   'P 1'
#
loop_
_entity.id
_entity.type
_entity.pdbx_description
1 polymer ?
#
loop_
_entity_poly.entity_id
_entity_poly.type
_entity_poly.pdbx_seq_one_letter_code
_entity_poly.pdbx_strand_id
1 'polypeptide(L)'
;MQFRDDDAFKPWLHRQSPEVCVAIATRAALRVMPLLAANSSWKDTKDGREAQARLVLLTGWCTLISGFASTCPSPEIKNDAVNATDAVSATAAAAAAAATATATAATDASLATPFATHAANAAATHAANAYAAATDATYSDCDFMGEGMLRQPLWHDAGVPVGLRPEDLGPTLFDTDPRFAFFARWYDGMARGEPLDWELQRRVALIPEETWRAGVDAVAAAIAEIEARFAVQSALVDLARQRIGGRVDRFGIGGNNPPEEVDLPPDVLRSETIIRGAVEDIAEEVESEEPDRGRIVRALEAIKAALVVVAKWTGRKVDLAVDTIIKDGIGTAIKSGAALFALDRLVQAVEGWLPFLK
;
A
#
# COMPACT_ATOMS: atom_id res chain seq x y z
N MET A 1 15.94 -12.11 21.61
CA MET A 1 16.52 -11.33 22.71
C MET A 1 15.36 -10.89 23.57
N GLN A 2 15.26 -11.37 24.81
CA GLN A 2 14.14 -11.00 25.68
C GLN A 2 14.60 -9.97 26.71
N PHE A 3 14.06 -8.76 26.62
CA PHE A 3 14.21 -7.74 27.66
C PHE A 3 13.25 -8.07 28.81
N ARG A 4 13.71 -7.85 30.05
CA ARG A 4 12.89 -8.11 31.25
C ARG A 4 12.19 -6.85 31.77
N ASP A 5 12.70 -5.68 31.39
CA ASP A 5 12.24 -4.37 31.83
C ASP A 5 12.79 -3.24 30.92
N ASP A 6 12.27 -2.04 31.15
CA ASP A 6 12.67 -0.81 30.46
C ASP A 6 14.13 -0.41 30.71
N ASP A 7 14.67 -0.78 31.88
CA ASP A 7 16.03 -0.45 32.27
C ASP A 7 17.07 -1.24 31.46
N ALA A 8 16.72 -2.45 31.01
CA ALA A 8 17.49 -3.22 30.04
C ALA A 8 17.26 -2.76 28.59
N PHE A 9 16.05 -2.32 28.26
CA PHE A 9 15.68 -1.93 26.89
C PHE A 9 16.31 -0.59 26.45
N LYS A 10 16.26 0.45 27.30
CA LYS A 10 16.77 1.78 26.95
C LYS A 10 18.26 1.80 26.59
N PRO A 11 19.18 1.16 27.36
CA PRO A 11 20.60 1.12 26.99
C PRO A 11 20.86 0.34 25.70
N TRP A 12 20.04 -0.66 25.36
CA TRP A 12 20.13 -1.36 24.09
C TRP A 12 19.71 -0.46 22.92
N LEU A 13 18.60 0.28 23.08
CA LEU A 13 18.09 1.21 22.06
C LEU A 13 19.11 2.30 21.73
N HIS A 14 19.81 2.85 22.74
CA HIS A 14 20.89 3.83 22.55
C HIS A 14 22.09 3.32 21.73
N ARG A 15 22.24 2.01 21.56
CA ARG A 15 23.30 1.39 20.75
C ARG A 15 22.85 1.01 19.34
N GLN A 16 21.55 1.12 19.05
CA GLN A 16 21.01 0.78 17.74
C GLN A 16 21.21 1.92 16.73
N SER A 17 21.09 1.58 15.45
CA SER A 17 21.07 2.59 14.39
C SER A 17 19.75 3.38 14.43
N PRO A 18 19.73 4.61 13.89
CA PRO A 18 18.49 5.40 13.77
C PRO A 18 17.37 4.64 13.06
N GLU A 19 17.69 3.87 12.02
CA GLU A 19 16.72 3.10 11.25
C GLU A 19 15.99 2.05 12.12
N VAL A 20 16.72 1.35 12.98
CA VAL A 20 16.15 0.36 13.92
C VAL A 20 15.24 1.04 14.93
N CYS A 21 15.67 2.18 15.50
CA CYS A 21 14.85 2.95 16.43
C CYS A 21 13.55 3.44 15.78
N VAL A 22 13.63 3.94 14.54
CA VAL A 22 12.47 4.42 13.78
C VAL A 22 11.53 3.26 13.41
N ALA A 23 12.05 2.10 13.02
CA ALA A 23 11.22 0.92 12.72
C ALA A 23 10.45 0.45 13.97
N ILE A 24 11.09 0.42 15.14
CA ILE A 24 10.44 0.09 16.42
C ILE A 24 9.34 1.12 16.75
N ALA A 25 9.64 2.42 16.65
CA ALA A 25 8.67 3.47 16.91
C ALA A 25 7.47 3.39 15.95
N THR A 26 7.73 3.11 14.67
CA THR A 26 6.68 2.92 13.64
C THR A 26 5.76 1.76 14.00
N ARG A 27 6.32 0.60 14.39
CA ARG A 27 5.53 -0.57 14.79
C ARG A 27 4.74 -0.32 16.07
N ALA A 28 5.31 0.38 17.05
CA ALA A 28 4.58 0.80 18.24
C ALA A 28 3.39 1.72 17.88
N ALA A 29 3.57 2.68 16.96
CA ALA A 29 2.50 3.54 16.47
C ALA A 29 1.39 2.75 15.73
N LEU A 30 1.77 1.77 14.89
CA LEU A 30 0.82 0.89 14.22
C LEU A 30 -0.03 0.09 15.23
N ARG A 31 0.56 -0.38 16.33
CA ARG A 31 -0.16 -1.15 17.36
C ARG A 31 -1.30 -0.36 18.01
N VAL A 32 -1.19 0.97 18.09
CA VAL A 32 -2.23 1.84 18.68
C VAL A 32 -3.20 2.42 17.64
N MET A 33 -2.88 2.33 16.35
CA MET A 33 -3.69 2.92 15.28
C MET A 33 -5.16 2.46 15.25
N PRO A 34 -5.50 1.17 15.49
CA PRO A 34 -6.89 0.74 15.56
C PRO A 34 -7.71 1.46 16.63
N LEU A 35 -7.12 1.83 17.77
CA LEU A 35 -7.83 2.56 18.83
C LEU A 35 -8.24 3.96 18.38
N LEU A 36 -7.37 4.62 17.60
CA LEU A 36 -7.65 5.94 17.02
C LEU A 36 -8.75 5.85 15.96
N ALA A 37 -8.71 4.77 15.15
CA ALA A 37 -9.68 4.55 14.09
C ALA A 37 -11.03 4.01 14.59
N ALA A 38 -11.10 3.39 15.77
CA ALA A 38 -12.31 2.79 16.32
C ALA A 38 -13.39 3.85 16.59
N ASN A 39 -14.58 3.66 16.02
CA ASN A 39 -15.67 4.61 16.14
C ASN A 39 -16.21 4.72 17.57
N SER A 40 -16.02 3.68 18.38
CA SER A 40 -16.36 3.62 19.81
C SER A 40 -15.52 4.56 20.69
N SER A 41 -14.31 4.93 20.24
CA SER A 41 -13.40 5.82 20.96
C SER A 41 -13.78 7.30 20.86
N TRP A 42 -14.78 7.65 20.03
CA TRP A 42 -15.12 9.02 19.68
C TRP A 42 -16.59 9.33 19.91
N LYS A 43 -16.88 10.60 20.19
CA LYS A 43 -18.26 11.08 20.26
C LYS A 43 -18.90 11.00 18.89
N ASP A 44 -20.13 10.49 18.83
CA ASP A 44 -20.92 10.44 17.60
C ASP A 44 -21.55 11.80 17.27
N THR A 45 -20.69 12.79 17.04
CA THR A 45 -21.05 14.13 16.60
C THR A 45 -20.24 14.47 15.36
N LYS A 46 -20.72 15.43 14.56
CA LYS A 46 -19.98 15.89 13.37
C LYS A 46 -18.55 16.30 13.72
N ASP A 47 -18.38 17.14 14.74
CA ASP A 47 -17.06 17.61 15.18
C ASP A 47 -16.18 16.47 15.71
N GLY A 48 -16.78 15.49 16.41
CA GLY A 48 -16.07 14.30 16.90
C GLY A 48 -15.52 13.46 15.75
N ARG A 49 -16.34 13.25 14.70
CA ARG A 49 -15.95 12.50 13.50
C ARG A 49 -14.89 13.24 12.67
N GLU A 50 -15.00 14.56 12.54
CA GLU A 50 -13.99 15.37 11.85
C GLU A 50 -12.64 15.35 12.59
N ALA A 51 -12.67 15.46 13.93
CA ALA A 51 -11.46 15.36 14.76
C ALA A 51 -10.82 13.96 14.66
N GLN A 52 -11.64 12.90 14.69
CA GLN A 52 -11.20 11.52 14.49
C GLN A 52 -10.49 11.36 13.15
N ALA A 53 -11.14 11.78 12.05
CA ALA A 53 -10.58 11.66 10.71
C ALA A 53 -9.24 12.40 10.58
N ARG A 54 -9.14 13.63 11.11
CA ARG A 54 -7.89 14.39 11.11
C ARG A 54 -6.77 13.70 11.89
N LEU A 55 -7.07 13.17 13.08
CA LEU A 55 -6.07 12.51 13.91
C LEU A 55 -5.58 11.21 13.27
N VAL A 56 -6.48 10.39 12.73
CA VAL A 56 -6.13 9.15 12.02
C VAL A 56 -5.29 9.47 10.78
N LEU A 57 -5.68 10.50 10.02
CA LEU A 57 -4.97 10.92 8.81
C LEU A 57 -3.54 11.38 9.13
N LEU A 58 -3.37 12.26 10.12
CA LEU A 58 -2.05 12.73 10.54
C LEU A 58 -1.19 11.58 11.09
N THR A 59 -1.77 10.73 11.95
CA THR A 59 -1.05 9.59 12.51
C THR A 59 -0.61 8.63 11.41
N GLY A 60 -1.48 8.37 10.44
CA GLY A 60 -1.17 7.56 9.26
C GLY A 60 -0.04 8.16 8.43
N TRP A 61 -0.09 9.46 8.15
CA TRP A 61 0.97 10.17 7.42
C TRP A 61 2.33 10.06 8.10
N CYS A 62 2.39 10.32 9.39
CA CYS A 62 3.66 10.33 10.12
C CYS A 62 4.23 8.91 10.31
N THR A 63 3.34 7.93 10.46
CA THR A 63 3.72 6.52 10.52
C THR A 63 4.21 6.02 9.15
N LEU A 64 3.61 6.48 8.04
CA LEU A 64 4.10 6.22 6.68
C LEU A 64 5.49 6.82 6.46
N ILE A 65 5.70 8.09 6.81
CA ILE A 65 7.02 8.75 6.69
C ILE A 65 8.06 8.00 7.52
N SER A 66 7.74 7.66 8.76
CA SER A 66 8.66 6.97 9.68
C SER A 66 9.00 5.58 9.17
N GLY A 67 8.00 4.79 8.78
CA GLY A 67 8.20 3.46 8.21
C GLY A 67 9.12 3.52 6.99
N PHE A 68 8.86 4.45 6.09
CA PHE A 68 9.68 4.64 4.89
C PHE A 68 11.10 5.13 5.20
N ALA A 69 11.28 6.06 6.15
CA ALA A 69 12.59 6.53 6.58
C ALA A 69 13.48 5.41 7.14
N SER A 70 12.87 4.37 7.73
CA SER A 70 13.60 3.21 8.22
C SER A 70 14.04 2.22 7.13
N THR A 71 13.41 2.24 5.96
CA THR A 71 13.71 1.33 4.84
C THR A 71 14.60 1.96 3.77
N CYS A 72 14.38 3.25 3.48
CA CYS A 72 15.05 3.97 2.40
C CYS A 72 15.40 5.42 2.81
N PRO A 73 16.45 5.66 3.61
CA PRO A 73 16.80 7.00 4.06
C PRO A 73 17.39 7.88 2.93
N SER A 74 16.53 8.55 2.17
CA SER A 74 16.91 9.64 1.25
C SER A 74 17.09 10.97 2.01
N PRO A 75 17.89 11.92 1.46
CA PRO A 75 18.05 13.26 2.04
C PRO A 75 16.73 14.05 2.13
N GLU A 76 15.82 13.93 1.16
CA GLU A 76 14.53 14.63 1.21
C GLU A 76 13.69 14.18 2.41
N ILE A 77 13.65 12.86 2.66
CA ILE A 77 12.88 12.27 3.76
C ILE A 77 13.41 12.70 5.13
N LYS A 78 14.72 12.94 5.26
CA LYS A 78 15.29 13.42 6.53
C LYS A 78 14.73 14.79 6.91
N ASN A 79 14.49 15.66 5.94
CA ASN A 79 13.88 16.97 6.19
C ASN A 79 12.38 16.86 6.47
N ASP A 80 11.67 16.01 5.71
CA ASP A 80 10.23 15.81 5.90
C ASP A 80 9.92 15.06 7.21
N ALA A 81 10.80 14.14 7.65
CA ALA A 81 10.68 13.45 8.93
C ALA A 81 10.82 14.41 10.12
N VAL A 82 11.65 15.46 10.02
CA VAL A 82 11.75 16.50 11.06
C VAL A 82 10.44 17.29 11.14
N ASN A 83 9.92 17.74 9.98
CA ASN A 83 8.65 18.48 9.93
C ASN A 83 7.46 17.64 10.43
N ALA A 84 7.42 16.36 10.06
CA ALA A 84 6.42 15.42 10.55
C ALA A 84 6.56 15.18 12.06
N THR A 85 7.79 15.09 12.58
CA THR A 85 8.04 14.92 14.02
C THR A 85 7.56 16.14 14.83
N ASP A 86 7.75 17.36 14.30
CA ASP A 86 7.27 18.59 14.96
C ASP A 86 5.74 18.69 14.93
N ALA A 87 5.10 18.37 13.81
CA ALA A 87 3.64 18.33 13.67
C ALA A 87 3.00 17.26 14.58
N VAL A 88 3.67 16.11 14.72
CA VAL A 88 3.28 15.01 15.62
C VAL A 88 3.50 15.38 17.07
N SER A 89 4.60 16.03 17.44
CA SER A 89 4.83 16.39 18.84
C SER A 89 3.71 17.27 19.38
N ALA A 90 3.18 18.19 18.56
CA ALA A 90 2.01 18.99 18.90
C ALA A 90 0.71 18.17 18.98
N THR A 91 0.50 17.21 18.07
CA THR A 91 -0.76 16.46 17.99
C THR A 91 -0.79 15.21 18.88
N ALA A 92 0.33 14.54 19.09
CA ALA A 92 0.51 13.46 20.06
C ALA A 92 0.45 13.99 21.50
N ALA A 93 0.95 15.20 21.77
CA ALA A 93 0.68 15.87 23.05
C ALA A 93 -0.83 16.12 23.23
N ALA A 94 -1.54 16.52 22.17
CA ALA A 94 -2.99 16.70 22.21
C ALA A 94 -3.75 15.36 22.34
N ALA A 95 -3.29 14.29 21.68
CA ALA A 95 -3.89 12.96 21.73
C ALA A 95 -3.62 12.25 23.07
N ALA A 96 -2.41 12.40 23.63
CA ALA A 96 -2.08 11.95 24.98
C ALA A 96 -2.87 12.73 26.04
N ALA A 97 -3.03 14.06 25.85
CA ALA A 97 -3.91 14.86 26.70
C ALA A 97 -5.38 14.43 26.56
N ALA A 98 -5.85 14.09 25.36
CA ALA A 98 -7.20 13.59 25.12
C ALA A 98 -7.40 12.18 25.72
N ALA A 99 -6.44 11.28 25.59
CA ALA A 99 -6.47 9.96 26.22
C ALA A 99 -6.45 10.06 27.75
N THR A 100 -5.64 10.96 28.29
CA THR A 100 -5.61 11.26 29.73
C THR A 100 -6.92 11.90 30.18
N ALA A 101 -7.52 12.80 29.39
CA ALA A 101 -8.82 13.39 29.67
C ALA A 101 -9.95 12.37 29.60
N THR A 102 -9.90 11.41 28.67
CA THR A 102 -10.85 10.29 28.57
C THR A 102 -10.69 9.32 29.74
N ALA A 103 -9.46 9.01 30.16
CA ALA A 103 -9.20 8.21 31.35
C ALA A 103 -9.66 8.92 32.62
N THR A 104 -9.47 10.24 32.72
CA THR A 104 -9.97 11.06 33.83
C THR A 104 -11.49 11.12 33.82
N ALA A 105 -12.12 11.34 32.67
CA ALA A 105 -13.58 11.33 32.53
C ALA A 105 -14.19 9.94 32.80
N ALA A 106 -13.50 8.86 32.47
CA ALA A 106 -13.89 7.49 32.82
C ALA A 106 -13.76 7.23 34.33
N THR A 107 -12.74 7.82 34.97
CA THR A 107 -12.54 7.78 36.43
C THR A 107 -13.60 8.61 37.15
N ASP A 108 -13.95 9.79 36.62
CA ASP A 108 -15.02 10.64 37.15
C ASP A 108 -16.41 9.98 36.95
N ALA A 109 -16.62 9.27 35.84
CA ALA A 109 -17.81 8.45 35.61
C ALA A 109 -17.87 7.23 36.55
N SER A 110 -16.72 6.69 36.99
CA SER A 110 -16.64 5.57 37.94
C SER A 110 -17.17 5.94 39.34
N LEU A 111 -17.21 7.24 39.67
CA LEU A 111 -17.81 7.77 40.90
C LEU A 111 -19.35 7.85 40.82
N ALA A 112 -19.96 7.57 39.66
CA ALA A 112 -21.37 7.85 39.42
C ALA A 112 -22.31 6.63 39.37
N THR A 113 -21.87 5.36 39.31
CA THR A 113 -22.77 4.17 39.44
C THR A 113 -22.02 2.83 39.42
N PRO A 114 -22.56 1.73 40.03
CA PRO A 114 -21.90 0.42 40.09
C PRO A 114 -21.64 -0.26 38.73
N PHE A 115 -22.49 0.00 37.72
CA PHE A 115 -22.30 -0.51 36.36
C PHE A 115 -21.18 0.23 35.60
N ALA A 116 -20.95 1.50 35.91
CA ALA A 116 -19.83 2.27 35.36
C ALA A 116 -18.48 1.78 35.93
N THR A 117 -18.44 1.33 37.19
CA THR A 117 -17.25 0.77 37.82
C THR A 117 -16.76 -0.53 37.15
N HIS A 118 -17.67 -1.43 36.77
CA HIS A 118 -17.29 -2.67 36.07
C HIS A 118 -16.80 -2.41 34.64
N ALA A 119 -17.45 -1.50 33.90
CA ALA A 119 -17.01 -1.10 32.57
C ALA A 119 -15.66 -0.37 32.58
N ALA A 120 -15.43 0.51 33.57
CA ALA A 120 -14.17 1.22 33.74
C ALA A 120 -13.02 0.27 34.14
N ASN A 121 -13.26 -0.68 35.05
CA ASN A 121 -12.26 -1.69 35.43
C ASN A 121 -11.94 -2.64 34.27
N ALA A 122 -12.94 -3.02 33.47
CA ALA A 122 -12.71 -3.79 32.25
C ALA A 122 -11.86 -2.99 31.25
N ALA A 123 -12.22 -1.73 30.98
CA ALA A 123 -11.47 -0.85 30.08
C ALA A 123 -10.02 -0.62 30.56
N ALA A 124 -9.79 -0.42 31.86
CA ALA A 124 -8.45 -0.29 32.43
C ALA A 124 -7.64 -1.59 32.33
N THR A 125 -8.29 -2.74 32.54
CA THR A 125 -7.65 -4.06 32.38
C THR A 125 -7.32 -4.36 30.92
N HIS A 126 -8.21 -4.01 29.99
CA HIS A 126 -7.98 -4.12 28.55
C HIS A 126 -6.83 -3.20 28.10
N ALA A 127 -6.78 -1.96 28.59
CA ALA A 127 -5.68 -1.04 28.31
C ALA A 127 -4.34 -1.55 28.86
N ALA A 128 -4.32 -2.11 30.07
CA ALA A 128 -3.12 -2.68 30.66
C ALA A 128 -2.62 -3.93 29.90
N ASN A 129 -3.54 -4.81 29.48
CA ASN A 129 -3.21 -6.00 28.69
C ASN A 129 -2.74 -5.65 27.28
N ALA A 130 -3.36 -4.65 26.64
CA ALA A 130 -2.93 -4.13 25.35
C ALA A 130 -1.54 -3.47 25.45
N TYR A 131 -1.28 -2.74 26.54
CA TYR A 131 0.04 -2.16 26.83
C TYR A 131 1.10 -3.25 27.03
N ALA A 132 0.85 -4.25 27.88
CA ALA A 132 1.78 -5.35 28.13
C ALA A 132 2.10 -6.14 26.85
N ALA A 133 1.08 -6.48 26.06
CA ALA A 133 1.29 -7.20 24.79
C ALA A 133 1.99 -6.34 23.73
N ALA A 134 1.76 -5.02 23.71
CA ALA A 134 2.50 -4.10 22.85
C ALA A 134 3.98 -4.00 23.26
N THR A 135 4.27 -4.02 24.56
CA THR A 135 5.64 -4.05 25.09
C THR A 135 6.34 -5.36 24.74
N ASP A 136 5.70 -6.50 24.93
CA ASP A 136 6.26 -7.82 24.57
C ASP A 136 6.55 -7.94 23.06
N ALA A 137 5.62 -7.45 22.23
CA ALA A 137 5.81 -7.41 20.78
C ALA A 137 6.95 -6.45 20.39
N THR A 138 7.11 -5.33 21.11
CA THR A 138 8.22 -4.39 20.91
C THR A 138 9.57 -5.00 21.27
N TYR A 139 9.63 -5.79 22.36
CA TYR A 139 10.84 -6.53 22.70
C TYR A 139 11.16 -7.62 21.66
N SER A 140 10.13 -8.27 21.12
CA SER A 140 10.29 -9.25 20.04
C SER A 140 10.77 -8.62 18.73
N ASP A 141 10.39 -7.36 18.44
CA ASP A 141 10.88 -6.62 17.27
C ASP A 141 12.41 -6.47 17.28
N CYS A 142 13.04 -6.47 18.46
CA CYS A 142 14.48 -6.29 18.62
C CYS A 142 15.32 -7.46 18.08
N ASP A 143 14.68 -8.57 17.72
CA ASP A 143 15.33 -9.70 17.04
C ASP A 143 15.48 -9.48 15.53
N PHE A 144 14.92 -8.39 14.99
CA PHE A 144 14.95 -8.05 13.58
C PHE A 144 15.62 -6.69 13.36
N MET A 145 16.08 -6.45 12.13
CA MET A 145 16.80 -5.24 11.75
C MET A 145 16.21 -4.63 10.50
N GLY A 146 16.14 -3.28 10.46
CA GLY A 146 15.72 -2.49 9.30
C GLY A 146 14.39 -2.93 8.70
N GLU A 147 14.34 -3.03 7.37
CA GLU A 147 13.14 -3.47 6.63
C GLU A 147 12.63 -4.86 7.05
N GLY A 148 13.54 -5.76 7.45
CA GLY A 148 13.17 -7.11 7.90
C GLY A 148 12.22 -7.11 9.10
N MET A 149 12.26 -6.05 9.91
CA MET A 149 11.37 -5.83 11.04
C MET A 149 9.94 -5.46 10.60
N LEU A 150 9.80 -4.60 9.57
CA LEU A 150 8.48 -4.20 9.05
C LEU A 150 7.79 -5.31 8.25
N ARG A 151 8.55 -6.34 7.85
CA ARG A 151 8.02 -7.56 7.22
C ARG A 151 7.62 -8.66 8.20
N GLN A 152 7.70 -8.41 9.51
CA GLN A 152 7.16 -9.33 10.51
C GLN A 152 5.70 -8.98 10.82
N PRO A 153 4.85 -9.97 11.10
CA PRO A 153 3.54 -9.72 11.68
C PRO A 153 3.65 -8.76 12.88
N LEU A 154 2.75 -7.78 12.96
CA LEU A 154 2.82 -6.70 13.95
C LEU A 154 2.76 -7.22 15.40
N TRP A 155 2.08 -8.34 15.60
CA TRP A 155 1.91 -8.98 16.90
C TRP A 155 2.67 -10.31 17.02
N HIS A 156 3.54 -10.63 16.04
CA HIS A 156 4.26 -11.90 15.96
C HIS A 156 3.31 -13.10 16.18
N ASP A 157 3.74 -14.10 16.94
CA ASP A 157 2.93 -15.28 17.27
C ASP A 157 1.95 -15.06 18.43
N ALA A 158 1.98 -13.89 19.09
CA ALA A 158 1.15 -13.61 20.27
C ALA A 158 -0.32 -13.34 19.91
N GLY A 159 -0.59 -12.96 18.65
CA GLY A 159 -1.91 -12.55 18.17
C GLY A 159 -2.30 -11.14 18.62
N VAL A 160 -3.39 -10.61 18.05
CA VAL A 160 -3.89 -9.27 18.39
C VAL A 160 -4.40 -9.27 19.84
N PRO A 161 -3.97 -8.33 20.70
CA PRO A 161 -4.38 -8.29 22.10
C PRO A 161 -5.88 -8.08 22.29
N VAL A 162 -6.40 -8.64 23.39
CA VAL A 162 -7.76 -8.36 23.89
C VAL A 162 -7.94 -6.84 24.06
N GLY A 163 -9.01 -6.29 23.49
CA GLY A 163 -9.28 -4.84 23.45
C GLY A 163 -8.80 -4.15 22.17
N LEU A 164 -7.99 -4.83 21.35
CA LEU A 164 -7.55 -4.36 20.03
C LEU A 164 -8.07 -5.23 18.88
N ARG A 165 -8.77 -6.31 19.20
CA ARG A 165 -9.38 -7.18 18.19
C ARG A 165 -10.60 -6.50 17.56
N PRO A 166 -10.92 -6.79 16.28
CA PRO A 166 -12.08 -6.20 15.61
C PRO A 166 -13.39 -6.34 16.40
N GLU A 167 -13.61 -7.51 17.03
CA GLU A 167 -14.79 -7.75 17.86
C GLU A 167 -14.83 -6.92 19.15
N ASP A 168 -13.68 -6.49 19.67
CA ASP A 168 -13.58 -5.68 20.88
C ASP A 168 -13.71 -4.18 20.54
N LEU A 169 -13.14 -3.73 19.41
CA LEU A 169 -13.14 -2.32 18.98
C LEU A 169 -14.46 -1.88 18.35
N GLY A 170 -15.15 -2.81 17.68
CA GLY A 170 -16.26 -2.51 16.79
C GLY A 170 -15.79 -1.85 15.48
N PRO A 171 -16.71 -1.27 14.68
CA PRO A 171 -16.37 -0.66 13.40
C PRO A 171 -15.38 0.48 13.55
N THR A 172 -14.40 0.54 12.65
CA THR A 172 -13.41 1.62 12.57
C THR A 172 -13.66 2.52 11.35
N LEU A 173 -12.99 3.67 11.28
CA LEU A 173 -12.97 4.49 10.07
C LEU A 173 -12.48 3.71 8.84
N PHE A 174 -11.58 2.75 9.01
CA PHE A 174 -11.09 1.90 7.93
C PHE A 174 -12.20 1.04 7.32
N ASP A 175 -13.20 0.66 8.12
CA ASP A 175 -14.34 -0.15 7.68
C ASP A 175 -15.48 0.70 7.11
N THR A 176 -15.67 1.90 7.69
CA THR A 176 -16.89 2.69 7.44
C THR A 176 -16.72 3.84 6.46
N ASP A 177 -15.48 4.30 6.23
CA ASP A 177 -15.21 5.47 5.39
C ASP A 177 -14.29 5.11 4.21
N PRO A 178 -14.82 5.08 2.96
CA PRO A 178 -14.03 4.68 1.80
C PRO A 178 -12.84 5.61 1.51
N ARG A 179 -12.83 6.84 2.06
CA ARG A 179 -11.70 7.77 1.93
C ARG A 179 -10.45 7.27 2.65
N PHE A 180 -10.62 6.35 3.61
CA PHE A 180 -9.51 5.68 4.32
C PHE A 180 -9.15 4.32 3.72
N ALA A 181 -9.70 3.92 2.58
CA ALA A 181 -9.47 2.59 1.99
C ALA A 181 -7.98 2.27 1.75
N PHE A 182 -7.16 3.27 1.39
CA PHE A 182 -5.70 3.10 1.31
C PHE A 182 -5.10 2.74 2.68
N PHE A 183 -5.43 3.52 3.72
CA PHE A 183 -4.91 3.29 5.07
C PHE A 183 -5.38 1.96 5.65
N ALA A 184 -6.59 1.51 5.31
CA ALA A 184 -7.09 0.18 5.66
C ALA A 184 -6.17 -0.92 5.09
N ARG A 185 -5.94 -0.90 3.76
CA ARG A 185 -5.05 -1.88 3.09
C ARG A 185 -3.62 -1.78 3.59
N TRP A 186 -3.13 -0.56 3.80
CA TRP A 186 -1.78 -0.32 4.29
C TRP A 186 -1.60 -0.86 5.71
N TYR A 187 -2.52 -0.54 6.63
CA TYR A 187 -2.51 -1.06 7.99
C TYR A 187 -2.57 -2.59 8.00
N ASP A 188 -3.49 -3.20 7.25
CA ASP A 188 -3.63 -4.66 7.18
C ASP A 188 -2.38 -5.34 6.61
N GLY A 189 -1.72 -4.73 5.63
CA GLY A 189 -0.45 -5.17 5.10
C GLY A 189 0.65 -5.15 6.18
N MET A 190 0.81 -4.00 6.84
CA MET A 190 1.77 -3.84 7.94
C MET A 190 1.48 -4.80 9.10
N ALA A 191 0.20 -5.01 9.44
CA ALA A 191 -0.24 -5.90 10.51
C ALA A 191 0.16 -7.36 10.25
N ARG A 192 0.14 -7.79 8.98
CA ARG A 192 0.49 -9.15 8.55
C ARG A 192 1.97 -9.33 8.22
N GLY A 193 2.77 -8.25 8.21
CA GLY A 193 4.16 -8.30 7.72
C GLY A 193 4.26 -8.34 6.19
N GLU A 194 3.19 -7.99 5.49
CA GLU A 194 3.08 -7.88 4.04
C GLU A 194 2.85 -6.42 3.65
N PRO A 195 3.84 -5.52 3.87
CA PRO A 195 3.68 -4.11 3.54
C PRO A 195 3.33 -3.94 2.06
N LEU A 196 2.57 -2.87 1.76
CA LEU A 196 2.36 -2.44 0.37
C LEU A 196 3.70 -2.11 -0.30
N ASP A 197 3.71 -1.95 -1.62
CA ASP A 197 4.93 -1.56 -2.33
C ASP A 197 5.55 -0.28 -1.74
N TRP A 198 6.85 -0.31 -1.42
CA TRP A 198 7.52 0.80 -0.75
C TRP A 198 7.58 2.07 -1.59
N GLU A 199 7.64 1.95 -2.92
CA GLU A 199 7.61 3.11 -3.81
C GLU A 199 6.22 3.74 -3.83
N LEU A 200 5.15 2.93 -3.78
CA LEU A 200 3.79 3.45 -3.60
C LEU A 200 3.65 4.18 -2.27
N GLN A 201 4.10 3.56 -1.17
CA GLN A 201 4.06 4.18 0.16
C GLN A 201 4.85 5.50 0.21
N ARG A 202 6.03 5.54 -0.42
CA ARG A 202 6.85 6.74 -0.55
C ARG A 202 6.09 7.87 -1.22
N ARG A 203 5.47 7.62 -2.37
CA ARG A 203 4.75 8.66 -3.12
C ARG A 203 3.58 9.21 -2.33
N VAL A 204 2.84 8.34 -1.63
CA VAL A 204 1.78 8.78 -0.72
C VAL A 204 2.34 9.62 0.43
N ALA A 205 3.44 9.20 1.05
CA ALA A 205 4.08 9.95 2.13
C ALA A 205 4.57 11.34 1.70
N LEU A 206 5.00 11.49 0.44
CA LEU A 206 5.49 12.73 -0.17
C LEU A 206 4.38 13.59 -0.82
N ILE A 207 3.10 13.26 -0.62
CA ILE A 207 2.01 14.19 -0.94
C ILE A 207 2.30 15.53 -0.22
N PRO A 208 2.17 16.69 -0.90
CA PRO A 208 2.47 17.99 -0.31
C PRO A 208 1.71 18.24 1.00
N GLU A 209 2.36 18.87 1.98
CA GLU A 209 1.76 19.17 3.29
C GLU A 209 0.46 19.96 3.16
N GLU A 210 0.36 20.85 2.18
CA GLU A 210 -0.84 21.63 1.90
C GLU A 210 -2.04 20.74 1.58
N THR A 211 -1.83 19.62 0.88
CA THR A 211 -2.89 18.64 0.58
C THR A 211 -3.29 17.89 1.85
N TRP A 212 -2.33 17.52 2.72
CA TRP A 212 -2.64 16.95 4.03
C TRP A 212 -3.46 17.89 4.91
N ARG A 213 -3.12 19.18 4.91
CA ARG A 213 -3.84 20.24 5.64
C ARG A 213 -5.22 20.55 5.05
N ALA A 214 -5.41 20.34 3.74
CA ALA A 214 -6.70 20.51 3.09
C ALA A 214 -7.74 19.46 3.54
N GLY A 215 -7.29 18.35 4.11
CA GLY A 215 -8.13 17.36 4.79
C GLY A 215 -8.37 16.08 3.99
N VAL A 216 -9.22 15.22 4.55
CA VAL A 216 -9.37 13.82 4.10
C VAL A 216 -9.78 13.67 2.64
N ASP A 217 -10.66 14.53 2.13
CA ASP A 217 -11.13 14.43 0.74
C ASP A 217 -10.00 14.74 -0.26
N ALA A 218 -9.19 15.77 0.04
CA ALA A 218 -8.06 16.17 -0.79
C ALA A 218 -6.96 15.08 -0.79
N VAL A 219 -6.66 14.52 0.38
CA VAL A 219 -5.68 13.43 0.49
C VAL A 219 -6.17 12.17 -0.21
N ALA A 220 -7.43 11.76 -0.01
CA ALA A 220 -7.97 10.57 -0.66
C ALA A 220 -7.94 10.69 -2.19
N ALA A 221 -8.26 11.88 -2.73
CA ALA A 221 -8.16 12.15 -4.15
C ALA A 221 -6.72 12.07 -4.66
N ALA A 222 -5.76 12.66 -3.95
CA ALA A 222 -4.34 12.61 -4.30
C ALA A 222 -3.77 11.18 -4.25
N ILE A 223 -4.15 10.39 -3.23
CA ILE A 223 -3.77 8.98 -3.14
C ILE A 223 -4.34 8.20 -4.33
N ALA A 224 -5.62 8.41 -4.68
CA ALA A 224 -6.25 7.70 -5.79
C ALA A 224 -5.53 7.98 -7.13
N GLU A 225 -5.11 9.22 -7.36
CA GLU A 225 -4.29 9.59 -8.53
C GLU A 225 -2.94 8.86 -8.53
N ILE A 226 -2.24 8.85 -7.38
CA ILE A 226 -0.95 8.16 -7.21
C ILE A 226 -1.11 6.66 -7.48
N GLU A 227 -2.13 6.02 -6.91
CA GLU A 227 -2.39 4.60 -7.11
C GLU A 227 -2.69 4.27 -8.58
N ALA A 228 -3.49 5.10 -9.25
CA ALA A 228 -3.81 4.91 -10.66
C ALA A 228 -2.57 5.04 -11.55
N ARG A 229 -1.74 6.07 -11.32
CA ARG A 229 -0.47 6.25 -12.05
C ARG A 229 0.51 5.11 -11.77
N PHE A 230 0.63 4.68 -10.51
CA PHE A 230 1.50 3.58 -10.10
C PHE A 230 1.07 2.24 -10.71
N ALA A 231 -0.24 2.00 -10.87
CA ALA A 231 -0.76 0.83 -11.54
C ALA A 231 -0.33 0.77 -13.02
N VAL A 232 -0.32 1.91 -13.73
CA VAL A 232 0.16 2.00 -15.12
C VAL A 232 1.65 1.63 -15.19
N GLN A 233 2.48 2.22 -14.33
CA GLN A 233 3.92 1.91 -14.28
C GLN A 233 4.18 0.43 -13.98
N SER A 234 3.45 -0.13 -13.01
CA SER A 234 3.55 -1.55 -12.66
C SER A 234 3.16 -2.45 -13.84
N ALA A 235 2.09 -2.11 -14.57
CA ALA A 235 1.67 -2.84 -15.75
C ALA A 235 2.69 -2.76 -16.89
N LEU A 236 3.36 -1.61 -17.08
CA LEU A 236 4.44 -1.45 -18.04
C LEU A 236 5.66 -2.32 -17.69
N VAL A 237 6.06 -2.35 -16.41
CA VAL A 237 7.16 -3.21 -15.94
C VAL A 237 6.84 -4.69 -16.14
N ASP A 238 5.62 -5.11 -15.80
CA ASP A 238 5.16 -6.48 -16.01
C ASP A 238 5.16 -6.85 -17.51
N LEU A 239 4.68 -5.95 -18.37
CA LEU A 239 4.69 -6.14 -19.81
C LEU A 239 6.11 -6.26 -20.36
N ALA A 240 7.04 -5.42 -19.90
CA ALA A 240 8.45 -5.48 -20.27
C ALA A 240 9.10 -6.82 -19.83
N ARG A 241 8.78 -7.30 -18.62
CA ARG A 241 9.28 -8.59 -18.11
C ARG A 241 8.83 -9.76 -18.98
N GLN A 242 7.56 -9.78 -19.40
CA GLN A 242 7.04 -10.82 -20.29
C GLN A 242 7.72 -10.81 -21.67
N ARG A 243 8.08 -9.61 -22.17
CA ARG A 243 8.80 -9.46 -23.44
C ARG A 243 10.24 -10.00 -23.39
N ILE A 244 10.94 -9.80 -22.26
CA ILE A 244 12.31 -10.29 -22.05
C ILE A 244 12.32 -11.81 -21.82
N GLY A 245 11.38 -12.34 -21.03
CA GLY A 245 11.26 -13.77 -20.75
C GLY A 245 11.00 -14.64 -21.99
N GLY A 246 10.35 -14.09 -23.02
CA GLY A 246 10.16 -14.78 -24.31
C GLY A 246 11.42 -14.88 -25.20
N ARG A 247 12.56 -14.33 -24.74
CA ARG A 247 13.82 -14.25 -25.50
C ARG A 247 14.95 -15.14 -24.94
N VAL A 248 14.84 -15.66 -23.72
CA VAL A 248 15.88 -16.49 -23.08
C VAL A 248 15.41 -17.96 -22.99
N ASP A 249 16.28 -18.88 -23.42
CA ASP A 249 16.20 -20.35 -23.44
C ASP A 249 15.38 -21.06 -24.52
N ARG A 250 15.95 -21.12 -25.73
CA ARG A 250 15.79 -22.25 -26.68
C ARG A 250 17.09 -22.97 -27.04
N PHE A 251 18.22 -22.65 -26.40
CA PHE A 251 19.50 -23.31 -26.64
C PHE A 251 19.79 -24.43 -25.62
N GLY A 252 18.75 -25.15 -25.20
CA GLY A 252 18.89 -26.42 -24.50
C GLY A 252 19.37 -27.50 -25.48
N ILE A 253 20.50 -28.12 -25.15
CA ILE A 253 21.16 -29.18 -25.92
C ILE A 253 20.23 -30.40 -26.05
N GLY A 254 19.45 -30.47 -27.12
CA GLY A 254 18.59 -31.61 -27.41
C GLY A 254 17.70 -31.31 -28.62
N GLY A 255 17.92 -32.05 -29.71
CA GLY A 255 17.28 -31.81 -31.01
C GLY A 255 15.76 -31.72 -30.91
N ASN A 256 15.22 -30.52 -31.07
CA ASN A 256 13.87 -30.28 -31.52
C ASN A 256 13.96 -29.30 -32.68
N ASN A 257 13.55 -29.75 -33.87
CA ASN A 257 13.42 -28.89 -35.04
C ASN A 257 12.46 -27.76 -34.67
N PRO A 258 12.78 -26.47 -34.90
CA PRO A 258 11.84 -25.41 -34.59
C PRO A 258 10.53 -25.67 -35.34
N PRO A 259 9.35 -25.43 -34.73
CA PRO A 259 8.10 -25.40 -35.47
C PRO A 259 8.25 -24.46 -36.67
N GLU A 260 7.60 -24.78 -37.79
CA GLU A 260 7.57 -23.91 -38.96
C GLU A 260 7.20 -22.47 -38.55
N GLU A 261 7.91 -21.48 -39.08
CA GLU A 261 7.58 -20.08 -38.86
C GLU A 261 6.16 -19.83 -39.36
N VAL A 262 5.23 -19.58 -38.43
CA VAL A 262 3.87 -19.18 -38.78
C VAL A 262 3.96 -17.84 -39.50
N ASP A 263 3.64 -17.83 -40.79
CA ASP A 263 3.56 -16.61 -41.58
C ASP A 263 2.45 -15.71 -41.00
N LEU A 264 2.88 -14.62 -40.34
CA LEU A 264 1.97 -13.66 -39.74
C LEU A 264 1.46 -12.72 -40.84
N PRO A 265 0.14 -12.56 -40.98
CA PRO A 265 -0.41 -11.62 -41.93
C PRO A 265 0.13 -10.18 -41.72
N PRO A 266 0.30 -9.39 -42.79
CA PRO A 266 0.84 -8.03 -42.69
C PRO A 266 0.05 -7.10 -41.74
N ASP A 267 -1.24 -7.33 -41.57
CA ASP A 267 -2.09 -6.60 -40.60
C ASP A 267 -1.71 -6.93 -39.14
N VAL A 268 -1.36 -8.18 -38.83
CA VAL A 268 -0.89 -8.59 -37.50
C VAL A 268 0.48 -8.00 -37.17
N LEU A 269 1.42 -8.02 -38.13
CA LEU A 269 2.74 -7.39 -37.98
C LEU A 269 2.64 -5.87 -37.81
N ARG A 270 1.69 -5.24 -38.52
CA ARG A 270 1.40 -3.82 -38.34
C ARG A 270 0.83 -3.54 -36.95
N SER A 271 -0.09 -4.37 -36.46
CA SER A 271 -0.66 -4.26 -35.12
C SER A 271 0.39 -4.37 -34.02
N GLU A 272 1.39 -5.25 -34.17
CA GLU A 272 2.52 -5.30 -33.25
C GLU A 272 3.28 -3.96 -33.20
N THR A 273 3.58 -3.38 -34.35
CA THR A 273 4.30 -2.10 -34.44
C THR A 273 3.50 -0.98 -33.79
N ILE A 274 2.18 -0.96 -34.00
CA ILE A 274 1.26 0.00 -33.37
C ILE A 274 1.25 -0.16 -31.85
N ILE A 275 1.12 -1.39 -31.34
CA ILE A 275 1.12 -1.66 -29.90
C ILE A 275 2.42 -1.20 -29.27
N ARG A 276 3.57 -1.50 -29.90
CA ARG A 276 4.86 -1.07 -29.37
C ARG A 276 4.94 0.46 -29.26
N GLY A 277 4.62 1.18 -30.33
CA GLY A 277 4.68 2.65 -30.32
C GLY A 277 3.73 3.26 -29.28
N ALA A 278 2.51 2.72 -29.16
CA ALA A 278 1.55 3.18 -28.17
C ALA A 278 1.97 2.86 -26.71
N VAL A 279 2.61 1.73 -26.47
CA VAL A 279 3.19 1.40 -25.15
C VAL A 279 4.34 2.34 -24.80
N GLU A 280 5.18 2.69 -25.78
CA GLU A 280 6.25 3.69 -25.62
C GLU A 280 5.67 5.07 -25.32
N ASP A 281 4.63 5.50 -26.03
CA ASP A 281 3.92 6.75 -25.76
C ASP A 281 3.38 6.78 -24.31
N ILE A 282 2.73 5.71 -23.84
CA ILE A 282 2.22 5.62 -22.47
C ILE A 282 3.36 5.64 -21.44
N ALA A 283 4.47 4.95 -21.72
CA ALA A 283 5.63 4.91 -20.84
C ALA A 283 6.32 6.28 -20.71
N GLU A 284 6.35 7.08 -21.78
CA GLU A 284 6.85 8.46 -21.70
C GLU A 284 5.91 9.36 -20.90
N GLU A 285 4.60 9.28 -21.18
CA GLU A 285 3.61 10.14 -20.52
C GLU A 285 3.44 9.82 -19.03
N VAL A 286 3.57 8.56 -18.62
CA VAL A 286 3.47 8.18 -17.19
C VAL A 286 4.63 8.69 -16.35
N GLU A 287 5.76 9.06 -16.95
CA GLU A 287 6.90 9.68 -16.27
C GLU A 287 6.85 11.21 -16.34
N SER A 288 5.97 11.79 -17.16
CA SER A 288 5.82 13.25 -17.29
C SER A 288 5.27 13.89 -16.01
N GLU A 289 5.74 15.10 -15.68
CA GLU A 289 5.14 15.93 -14.62
C GLU A 289 3.73 16.39 -15.01
N GLU A 290 3.53 16.68 -16.30
CA GLU A 290 2.25 17.09 -16.89
C GLU A 290 1.93 16.16 -18.07
N PRO A 291 1.28 15.01 -17.81
CA PRO A 291 0.95 14.05 -18.88
C PRO A 291 -0.10 14.59 -19.85
N ASP A 292 0.11 14.38 -21.15
CA ASP A 292 -0.86 14.72 -22.20
C ASP A 292 -1.95 13.65 -22.29
N ARG A 293 -3.11 13.98 -21.72
CA ARG A 293 -4.33 13.16 -21.79
C ARG A 293 -4.69 12.75 -23.22
N GLY A 294 -4.55 13.65 -24.19
CA GLY A 294 -4.87 13.39 -25.59
C GLY A 294 -3.89 12.41 -26.25
N ARG A 295 -2.61 12.44 -25.88
CA ARG A 295 -1.64 11.42 -26.32
C ARG A 295 -1.94 10.05 -25.71
N ILE A 296 -2.23 9.99 -24.42
CA ILE A 296 -2.58 8.73 -23.72
C ILE A 296 -3.85 8.10 -24.29
N VAL A 297 -4.90 8.88 -24.53
CA VAL A 297 -6.16 8.38 -25.12
C VAL A 297 -5.90 7.80 -26.52
N ARG A 298 -5.13 8.49 -27.37
CA ARG A 298 -4.78 7.98 -28.71
C ARG A 298 -3.97 6.68 -28.63
N ALA A 299 -3.00 6.59 -27.73
CA ALA A 299 -2.22 5.38 -27.51
C ALA A 299 -3.11 4.22 -27.03
N LEU A 300 -4.01 4.46 -26.08
CA LEU A 300 -4.96 3.47 -25.58
C LEU A 300 -5.89 2.94 -26.68
N GLU A 301 -6.47 3.84 -27.50
CA GLU A 301 -7.32 3.47 -28.63
C GLU A 301 -6.55 2.66 -29.67
N ALA A 302 -5.29 3.03 -29.94
CA ALA A 302 -4.42 2.32 -30.87
C ALA A 302 -4.13 0.88 -30.37
N ILE A 303 -3.85 0.70 -29.08
CA ILE A 303 -3.67 -0.63 -28.47
C ILE A 303 -4.94 -1.46 -28.61
N LYS A 304 -6.11 -0.92 -28.24
CA LYS A 304 -7.39 -1.64 -28.35
C LYS A 304 -7.72 -2.04 -29.79
N ALA A 305 -7.54 -1.13 -30.75
CA ALA A 305 -7.79 -1.41 -32.16
C ALA A 305 -6.85 -2.50 -32.69
N ALA A 306 -5.56 -2.45 -32.33
CA ALA A 306 -4.59 -3.46 -32.71
C ALA A 306 -4.89 -4.83 -32.08
N LEU A 307 -5.31 -4.87 -30.81
CA LEU A 307 -5.74 -6.10 -30.13
C LEU A 307 -6.95 -6.75 -30.82
N VAL A 308 -7.91 -5.97 -31.33
CA VAL A 308 -9.04 -6.50 -32.11
C VAL A 308 -8.57 -7.18 -33.40
N VAL A 309 -7.58 -6.63 -34.10
CA VAL A 309 -7.00 -7.25 -35.31
C VAL A 309 -6.35 -8.58 -34.96
N VAL A 310 -5.50 -8.60 -33.92
CA VAL A 310 -4.84 -9.81 -33.43
C VAL A 310 -5.89 -10.86 -33.03
N ALA A 311 -6.91 -10.47 -32.26
CA ALA A 311 -7.98 -11.36 -31.82
C ALA A 311 -8.81 -11.94 -32.97
N LYS A 312 -9.12 -11.13 -34.01
CA LYS A 312 -9.81 -11.61 -35.21
C LYS A 312 -8.95 -12.58 -36.02
N TRP A 313 -7.65 -12.41 -36.04
CA TRP A 313 -6.74 -13.35 -36.69
C TRP A 313 -6.62 -14.65 -35.90
N THR A 314 -6.39 -14.58 -34.58
CA THR A 314 -6.30 -15.77 -33.72
C THR A 314 -7.63 -16.53 -33.70
N GLY A 315 -8.76 -15.84 -33.59
CA GLY A 315 -10.10 -16.47 -33.65
C GLY A 315 -10.38 -17.19 -34.97
N ARG A 316 -9.95 -16.61 -36.11
CA ARG A 316 -10.02 -17.29 -37.43
C ARG A 316 -9.09 -18.51 -37.52
N LYS A 317 -8.05 -18.59 -36.70
CA LYS A 317 -7.14 -19.74 -36.62
C LYS A 317 -7.59 -20.79 -35.60
N VAL A 318 -8.34 -20.40 -34.55
CA VAL A 318 -8.95 -21.32 -33.57
C VAL A 318 -10.05 -22.19 -34.18
N ASP A 319 -10.65 -21.76 -35.30
CA ASP A 319 -11.52 -22.61 -36.14
C ASP A 319 -10.77 -23.84 -36.73
N LEU A 320 -9.44 -23.92 -36.54
CA LEU A 320 -8.58 -25.06 -36.85
C LEU A 320 -7.93 -25.59 -35.55
N ALA A 321 -8.59 -26.54 -34.87
CA ALA A 321 -8.08 -27.34 -33.74
C ALA A 321 -7.82 -26.62 -32.39
N VAL A 322 -8.77 -26.81 -31.46
CA VAL A 322 -8.82 -26.19 -30.12
C VAL A 322 -7.76 -26.70 -29.12
N ASP A 323 -7.03 -27.80 -29.37
CA ASP A 323 -6.23 -28.43 -28.29
C ASP A 323 -4.70 -28.35 -28.43
N THR A 324 -4.16 -27.96 -29.60
CA THR A 324 -2.70 -27.95 -29.84
C THR A 324 -2.09 -26.55 -29.93
N ILE A 325 -2.89 -25.52 -30.24
CA ILE A 325 -2.40 -24.16 -30.51
C ILE A 325 -1.94 -23.42 -29.24
N ILE A 326 -2.50 -23.76 -28.08
CA ILE A 326 -2.10 -23.17 -26.79
C ILE A 326 -0.65 -23.57 -26.42
N LYS A 327 -0.08 -24.62 -27.02
CA LYS A 327 1.25 -25.12 -26.66
C LYS A 327 2.42 -24.57 -27.48
N ASP A 328 2.27 -24.17 -28.76
CA ASP A 328 3.48 -23.99 -29.61
C ASP A 328 3.54 -22.85 -30.65
N GLY A 329 2.58 -21.94 -30.81
CA GLY A 329 2.58 -21.11 -32.05
C GLY A 329 2.26 -19.63 -31.94
N ILE A 330 3.20 -18.77 -31.50
CA ILE A 330 3.21 -17.35 -31.92
C ILE A 330 4.65 -16.86 -32.18
N GLY A 331 4.89 -16.37 -33.39
CA GLY A 331 6.11 -15.66 -33.79
C GLY A 331 6.37 -14.45 -32.90
N THR A 332 7.60 -14.37 -32.40
CA THR A 332 8.35 -13.33 -31.66
C THR A 332 7.73 -12.18 -30.86
N ALA A 333 6.46 -11.80 -31.01
CA ALA A 333 5.93 -10.58 -30.39
C ALA A 333 4.74 -10.75 -29.46
N ILE A 334 3.89 -11.76 -29.69
CA ILE A 334 2.73 -12.06 -28.83
C ILE A 334 2.87 -13.53 -28.38
N LYS A 335 4.03 -13.89 -27.85
CA LYS A 335 4.46 -15.29 -27.67
C LYS A 335 3.68 -16.13 -26.64
N SER A 336 2.69 -15.57 -25.92
CA SER A 336 1.94 -16.33 -24.91
C SER A 336 0.65 -15.61 -24.51
N GLY A 337 -0.34 -16.36 -24.01
CA GLY A 337 -1.53 -15.78 -23.36
C GLY A 337 -1.15 -14.80 -22.24
N ALA A 338 -0.01 -15.01 -21.56
CA ALA A 338 0.52 -14.11 -20.54
C ALA A 338 0.83 -12.70 -21.05
N ALA A 339 1.31 -12.54 -22.30
CA ALA A 339 1.57 -11.22 -22.88
C ALA A 339 0.25 -10.47 -23.18
N LEU A 340 -0.79 -11.18 -23.64
CA LEU A 340 -2.12 -10.61 -23.83
C LEU A 340 -2.75 -10.18 -22.48
N PHE A 341 -2.58 -11.00 -21.43
CA PHE A 341 -3.02 -10.63 -20.08
C PHE A 341 -2.26 -9.42 -19.52
N ALA A 342 -0.97 -9.28 -19.82
CA ALA A 342 -0.20 -8.10 -19.40
C ALA A 342 -0.64 -6.82 -20.15
N LEU A 343 -0.96 -6.93 -21.45
CA LEU A 343 -1.52 -5.82 -22.22
C LEU A 343 -2.93 -5.42 -21.73
N ASP A 344 -3.78 -6.39 -21.41
CA ASP A 344 -5.10 -6.13 -20.82
C ASP A 344 -4.99 -5.41 -19.47
N ARG A 345 -4.05 -5.83 -18.60
CA ARG A 345 -3.75 -5.13 -17.35
C ARG A 345 -3.27 -3.69 -17.58
N LEU A 346 -2.45 -3.45 -18.60
CA LEU A 346 -2.04 -2.10 -18.98
C LEU A 346 -3.23 -1.26 -19.43
N VAL A 347 -4.11 -1.81 -20.27
CA VAL A 347 -5.33 -1.13 -20.74
C VAL A 347 -6.20 -0.71 -19.55
N GLN A 348 -6.49 -1.63 -18.63
CA GLN A 348 -7.30 -1.35 -17.44
C GLN A 348 -6.64 -0.31 -16.52
N ALA A 349 -5.33 -0.39 -16.32
CA ALA A 349 -4.60 0.58 -15.51
C ALA A 349 -4.66 1.99 -16.12
N VAL A 350 -4.48 2.10 -17.45
CA VAL A 350 -4.57 3.39 -18.16
C VAL A 350 -5.98 3.94 -18.07
N GLU A 351 -7.02 3.12 -18.27
CA GLU A 351 -8.42 3.53 -18.10
C GLU A 351 -8.71 4.06 -16.69
N GLY A 352 -8.15 3.42 -15.65
CA GLY A 352 -8.26 3.87 -14.28
C GLY A 352 -7.54 5.19 -14.00
N TRP A 353 -6.50 5.51 -14.78
CA TRP A 353 -5.73 6.75 -14.63
C TRP A 353 -6.32 7.95 -15.39
N LEU A 354 -7.00 7.72 -16.51
CA LEU A 354 -7.60 8.77 -17.35
C LEU A 354 -8.47 9.81 -16.60
N PRO A 355 -9.26 9.47 -15.56
CA PRO A 355 -10.05 10.45 -14.81
C PRO A 355 -9.23 11.51 -14.06
N PHE A 356 -7.95 11.25 -13.80
CA PHE A 356 -7.06 12.13 -13.05
C PHE A 356 -6.24 13.07 -13.95
N LEU A 357 -6.24 12.83 -15.26
CA LEU A 357 -5.51 13.64 -16.23
C LEU A 357 -6.32 14.89 -16.61
N LYS A 358 -5.63 16.03 -16.69
CA LYS A 358 -6.23 17.33 -17.04
C LYS A 358 -6.42 17.52 -18.54
#